data_AF-A0AAD3ATL4-F1
#
_entry.id   AF-A0AAD3ATL4-F1
#
_cell.length_a   1.000
_cell.length_b   1.000
_cell.length_c   1.000
_cell.angle_alpha   90.00
_cell.angle_beta   90.00
_cell.angle_gamma   90.00
#
_symmetry.space_group_name_H-M   'P 1'
#
loop_
_entity.id
_entity.type
_entity.pdbx_description
1 polymer ?
#
loop_
_entity_poly.entity_id
_entity_poly.type
_entity_poly.pdbx_seq_one_letter_code
_entity_poly.pdbx_strand_id
1 'polypeptide(L)' 'MKEVLMCRPTAFDVVYAINPWMEVNNKPNKTLALKQWQNLYDTYQKLGVKINLIEQGENVPDMVFTANAGVV' A
#
# COMPACT_ATOMS: atom_id res chain seq x y z
N MET A 1 3.37 13.42 -18.51
CA MET A 1 2.37 12.51 -17.93
C MET A 1 2.83 12.20 -16.51
N LYS A 2 1.96 12.23 -15.49
CA LYS A 2 2.36 11.86 -14.12
C LYS A 2 2.35 10.33 -14.00
N GLU A 3 3.34 9.78 -13.30
CA GLU A 3 3.54 8.34 -13.14
C GLU A 3 3.83 8.01 -11.67
N VAL A 4 3.24 6.92 -11.17
CA VAL A 4 3.41 6.45 -9.80
C VAL A 4 3.60 4.92 -9.75
N LEU A 5 4.28 4.45 -8.71
CA LEU A 5 4.39 3.04 -8.36
C LEU A 5 3.43 2.73 -7.20
N MET A 6 2.64 1.66 -7.31
CA MET A 6 1.76 1.21 -6.23
C MET A 6 1.92 -0.30 -6.01
N CYS A 7 1.71 -0.75 -4.78
CA CYS A 7 1.67 -2.16 -4.41
C CYS A 7 0.31 -2.46 -3.76
N ARG A 8 -0.39 -3.49 -4.25
CA ARG A 8 -1.71 -3.88 -3.74
C ARG A 8 -1.56 -4.58 -2.38
N PRO A 9 -2.42 -4.29 -1.37
CA PRO A 9 -2.28 -4.81 -0.01
C PRO A 9 -2.77 -6.26 0.12
N THR A 10 -2.20 -7.20 -0.64
CA THR A 10 -2.57 -8.62 -0.57
C THR A 10 -2.07 -9.32 0.70
N ALA A 11 -0.94 -8.85 1.25
CA ALA A 11 -0.31 -9.34 2.49
C ALA A 11 -0.12 -8.22 3.55
N PHE A 12 -0.81 -7.08 3.41
CA PHE A 12 -0.73 -5.98 4.38
C PHE A 12 -1.23 -6.40 5.77
N ASP A 13 -0.45 -6.06 6.79
CA ASP A 13 -0.72 -6.35 8.21
C ASP A 13 0.18 -5.48 9.10
N VAL A 14 -0.10 -5.43 10.41
CA VAL A 14 0.78 -4.81 11.43
C VAL A 14 1.34 -5.92 12.30
N VAL A 15 2.52 -6.46 11.94
CA VAL A 15 3.14 -7.62 12.61
C VAL A 15 4.37 -7.26 13.44
N TYR A 16 4.81 -6.01 13.36
CA TYR A 16 5.87 -5.42 14.17
C TYR A 16 5.57 -3.93 14.36
N ALA A 17 6.30 -3.26 15.25
CA ALA A 17 6.18 -1.83 15.49
C ALA A 17 7.54 -1.15 15.32
N ILE A 18 7.64 -0.28 14.32
CA ILE A 18 8.86 0.48 13.99
C ILE A 18 8.62 2.00 13.97
N ASN A 19 7.38 2.42 14.20
CA ASN A 19 6.99 3.82 14.35
C ASN A 19 5.85 3.96 15.38
N PRO A 20 5.59 5.16 15.93
CA PRO A 20 4.62 5.35 17.02
C PRO A 20 3.16 5.03 16.69
N TRP A 21 2.81 4.87 15.41
CA TRP A 21 1.43 4.58 14.98
C TRP A 21 1.12 3.08 14.96
N MET A 22 2.16 2.24 15.01
CA MET A 22 2.00 0.79 14.92
C MET A 22 1.71 0.18 16.29
N GLU A 23 0.61 -0.56 16.38
CA GLU A 23 0.24 -1.37 17.54
C GLU A 23 -0.06 -2.80 17.07
N VAL A 24 0.79 -3.76 17.45
CA VAL A 24 0.73 -5.14 16.92
C VAL A 24 -0.58 -5.85 17.28
N ASN A 25 -1.21 -5.47 18.39
CA ASN A 25 -2.49 -6.02 18.84
C ASN A 25 -3.69 -5.38 18.12
N ASN A 26 -3.50 -4.23 17.45
CA ASN A 26 -4.52 -3.54 16.69
C ASN A 26 -4.38 -3.89 15.20
N LYS A 27 -5.01 -5.00 14.80
CA LYS A 27 -4.89 -5.54 13.45
C LYS A 27 -5.72 -4.74 12.44
N PRO A 28 -5.20 -4.49 11.22
CA PRO A 28 -5.99 -3.84 10.19
C PRO A 28 -7.11 -4.78 9.71
N ASN A 29 -8.27 -4.21 9.42
CA ASN A 29 -9.31 -4.92 8.68
C ASN A 29 -8.88 -5.04 7.21
N LYS A 30 -8.46 -6.24 6.79
CA LYS A 30 -7.90 -6.50 5.45
C LYS A 30 -8.88 -6.15 4.31
N THR A 31 -10.17 -6.44 4.49
CA THR A 31 -11.21 -6.08 3.51
C THR A 31 -11.36 -4.57 3.38
N LEU A 32 -11.36 -3.85 4.50
CA LEU A 32 -11.43 -2.39 4.50
C LEU A 32 -10.17 -1.76 3.89
N ALA A 33 -8.99 -2.26 4.25
CA ALA A 33 -7.73 -1.81 3.68
C ALA A 33 -7.69 -1.99 2.15
N LEU A 34 -8.16 -3.13 1.65
CA LEU A 34 -8.29 -3.37 0.21
C LEU A 34 -9.24 -2.39 -0.45
N LYS A 35 -10.40 -2.11 0.17
CA LYS A 35 -11.38 -1.15 -0.35
C LYS A 35 -10.82 0.28 -0.36
N GLN A 36 -10.12 0.69 0.69
CA GLN A 36 -9.49 2.00 0.79
C GLN A 36 -8.39 2.17 -0.26
N TRP A 37 -7.54 1.15 -0.44
CA TRP A 37 -6.52 1.14 -1.49
C TRP A 37 -7.13 1.20 -2.89
N GLN A 38 -8.20 0.43 -3.15
CA GLN A 38 -8.88 0.43 -4.45
C GLN A 38 -9.45 1.81 -4.77
N ASN A 39 -10.02 2.50 -3.78
CA ASN A 39 -10.51 3.86 -3.95
C ASN A 39 -9.38 4.84 -4.35
N LEU A 40 -8.18 4.70 -3.77
CA LEU A 40 -7.03 5.53 -4.14
C LEU A 40 -6.56 5.21 -5.57
N TYR A 41 -6.43 3.92 -5.90
CA TYR A 41 -6.06 3.45 -7.23
C TYR A 41 -7.03 3.97 -8.30
N ASP A 42 -8.34 3.79 -8.10
CA ASP A 42 -9.38 4.26 -9.02
C ASP A 42 -9.37 5.79 -9.17
N THR A 43 -9.07 6.51 -8.10
CA THR A 43 -8.94 7.98 -8.13
C THR A 43 -7.76 8.40 -9.00
N TYR A 44 -6.59 7.78 -8.85
CA TYR A 44 -5.43 8.05 -9.70
C TYR A 44 -5.70 7.71 -11.17
N GLN A 45 -6.38 6.60 -11.44
CA GLN A 45 -6.81 6.25 -12.79
C GLN A 45 -7.73 7.32 -13.40
N LYS A 46 -8.75 7.77 -12.66
CA LYS A 46 -9.67 8.84 -13.11
C LYS A 46 -8.97 10.16 -13.40
N LEU A 47 -7.87 10.45 -12.68
CA LEU A 47 -7.05 11.63 -12.89
C LEU A 47 -6.04 11.48 -14.05
N GLY A 48 -6.00 10.32 -14.73
CA GLY A 48 -5.10 10.07 -15.85
C GLY A 48 -3.64 9.86 -15.43
N VAL A 49 -3.38 9.46 -14.19
CA VAL A 49 -2.03 9.10 -13.70
C VAL A 49 -1.69 7.71 -14.23
N LYS A 50 -0.48 7.54 -14.79
CA LYS A 50 0.04 6.21 -15.13
C LYS A 50 0.43 5.48 -13.84
N ILE A 51 -0.15 4.30 -13.62
CA ILE A 51 0.11 3.49 -12.42
C ILE A 51 0.87 2.24 -12.83
N ASN A 52 2.06 2.04 -12.26
CA ASN A 52 2.75 0.75 -12.32
C ASN A 52 2.43 -0.03 -11.05
N LEU A 53 1.97 -1.27 -11.21
CA LEU A 53 1.70 -2.17 -10.10
C LEU A 53 2.85 -3.16 -9.93
N ILE A 54 3.22 -3.43 -8.67
CA ILE A 54 4.12 -4.52 -8.29
C ILE A 54 3.40 -5.51 -7.38
N GLU A 55 3.77 -6.78 -7.51
CA GLU A 55 3.27 -7.84 -6.65
C GLU A 55 3.87 -7.71 -5.25
N GLN A 56 3.02 -7.85 -4.22
CA GLN A 56 3.47 -7.84 -2.84
C GLN A 56 4.09 -9.19 -2.48
N GLY A 57 5.26 -9.18 -1.84
CA GLY A 57 5.81 -10.39 -1.22
C GLY A 57 5.05 -10.76 0.06
N GLU A 58 4.87 -12.06 0.31
CA GLU A 58 4.04 -12.57 1.42
C GLU A 58 4.52 -12.13 2.82
N ASN A 59 5.84 -11.94 2.98
CA ASN A 59 6.46 -11.61 4.26
C ASN A 59 6.87 -10.13 4.40
N VAL A 60 6.40 -9.26 3.50
CA VAL A 60 6.73 -7.83 3.49
C VAL A 60 5.46 -6.97 3.58
N PRO A 61 4.83 -6.89 4.77
CA PRO A 61 3.52 -6.25 4.94
C PRO A 61 3.53 -4.76 4.56
N ASP A 62 4.65 -4.07 4.83
CA ASP A 62 4.83 -2.64 4.58
C ASP A 62 5.18 -2.29 3.11
N MET A 63 5.32 -3.29 2.21
CA MET A 63 5.64 -3.05 0.80
C MET A 63 4.58 -2.19 0.06
N VAL A 64 3.40 -2.04 0.65
CA VAL A 64 2.33 -1.11 0.20
C VAL A 64 2.77 0.37 0.24
N PHE A 65 3.75 0.72 1.07
CA PHE A 65 4.30 2.07 1.19
C PHE A 65 5.43 2.31 0.18
N THR A 66 5.10 2.31 -1.11
CA THR A 66 6.06 2.43 -2.23
C THR A 66 6.87 3.72 -2.22
N ALA A 67 6.44 4.75 -1.48
CA ALA A 67 7.21 5.97 -1.26
C ALA A 67 8.57 5.72 -0.59
N ASN A 68 8.71 4.61 0.15
CA ASN A 68 9.97 4.23 0.81
C ASN A 68 10.87 3.35 -0.07
N ALA A 69 10.49 3.06 -1.31
CA ALA A 69 11.25 2.16 -2.18
C ALA A 69 12.61 2.74 -2.63
N GLY A 70 12.72 4.07 -2.74
CA GLY A 70 13.92 4.76 -3.19
C GLY A 70 13.63 6.21 -3.62
N VAL A 71 14.63 6.89 -4.15
CA VAL A 71 14.51 8.25 -4.72
C VAL A 71 14.75 8.17 -6.23
N VAL A 72 13.94 8.89 -7.01
CA VAL A 72 13.99 8.98 -8.48
C VAL A 72 14.30 10.42 -8.89
#